data_AF-A0A3A8ZAY9-F1
#
_entry.id   AF-A0A3A8ZAY9-F1
#
_cell.length_a   1.000
_cell.length_b   1.000
_cell.length_c   1.000
_cell.angle_alpha   90.00
_cell.angle_beta   90.00
_cell.angle_gamma   90.00
#
_symmetry.space_group_name_H-M   'P 1'
#
loop_
_entity.id
_entity.type
_entity.pdbx_description
1 polymer ?
#
loop_
_entity_poly.entity_id
_entity_poly.type
_entity_poly.pdbx_seq_one_letter_code
_entity_poly.pdbx_strand_id
1 'polypeptide(L)'
;MSVNGIGTTGYPAWQGARKTQQNTVRKNFAEQINNVASAKPHTSIVYMKTDDMLYSGGNGTGLSFYIKYADGSTEDDPTVIAKGVDENGDEFEQTIHINKINPRNASLVEMTALESYMGVDKNGGLTSLPPETGMMGLHDRTNFMDMFQKQISDMKLLSQKKAAAYYQYSMQAYWDFMNRK
;
A
#
# COMPACT_ATOMS: atom_id res chain seq x y z
N MET A 1 -20.89 -48.89 60.82
CA MET A 1 -20.24 -49.52 59.64
C MET A 1 -19.31 -48.48 59.03
N SER A 2 -18.12 -48.90 58.60
CA SER A 2 -17.05 -47.99 58.14
C SER A 2 -16.58 -48.37 56.74
N VAL A 3 -16.43 -47.39 55.83
CA VAL A 3 -15.49 -47.33 54.68
C VAL A 3 -15.34 -45.82 54.35
N ASN A 4 -14.23 -45.13 54.65
CA ASN A 4 -12.96 -45.00 53.90
C ASN A 4 -13.15 -44.60 52.41
N GLY A 5 -12.45 -43.62 51.82
CA GLY A 5 -11.57 -42.54 52.31
C GLY A 5 -11.75 -41.33 51.36
N ILE A 6 -10.81 -40.49 50.93
CA ILE A 6 -9.37 -40.18 51.15
C ILE A 6 -9.27 -38.68 50.72
N GLY A 7 -8.48 -37.74 51.24
CA GLY A 7 -7.34 -37.68 52.17
C GLY A 7 -6.86 -36.20 52.22
N THR A 8 -6.02 -35.85 53.20
CA THR A 8 -5.58 -34.46 53.44
C THR A 8 -4.58 -33.97 52.40
N THR A 9 -4.53 -32.66 52.11
CA THR A 9 -3.29 -31.86 51.99
C THR A 9 -3.64 -30.37 51.97
N GLY A 10 -3.21 -29.62 53.00
CA GLY A 10 -3.10 -28.17 52.89
C GLY A 10 -1.79 -27.82 52.18
N TYR A 11 -1.83 -27.00 51.13
CA TYR A 11 -0.64 -26.58 50.41
C TYR A 11 -0.13 -25.21 50.91
N PRO A 12 1.18 -25.04 51.11
CA PRO A 12 1.74 -23.89 51.80
C PRO A 12 1.75 -22.62 50.95
N ALA A 13 1.64 -21.46 51.62
CA ALA A 13 1.88 -20.16 51.00
C ALA A 13 3.36 -20.03 50.60
N TRP A 14 3.66 -20.14 49.31
CA TRP A 14 5.01 -20.02 48.78
C TRP A 14 5.29 -18.59 48.31
N GLN A 15 5.79 -17.74 49.22
CA GLN A 15 6.38 -16.46 48.83
C GLN A 15 7.73 -16.71 48.14
N GLY A 16 7.72 -16.75 46.81
CA GLY A 16 8.91 -16.87 45.97
C GLY A 16 9.01 -15.69 45.01
N ALA A 17 9.76 -14.65 45.38
CA ALA A 17 10.01 -13.50 44.51
C ALA A 17 10.93 -13.87 43.32
N ARG A 18 10.36 -14.48 42.28
CA ARG A 18 11.04 -14.63 40.99
C ARG A 18 11.14 -13.25 40.32
N LYS A 19 12.30 -12.60 40.48
CA LYS A 19 12.70 -11.49 39.60
C LYS A 19 12.88 -12.05 38.19
N THR A 20 11.85 -11.96 37.36
CA THR A 20 11.98 -12.16 35.91
C THR A 20 12.91 -11.07 35.39
N GLN A 21 14.13 -11.44 35.02
CA GLN A 21 15.11 -10.54 34.45
C GLN A 21 14.68 -10.21 33.01
N GLN A 22 13.81 -9.20 32.87
CA GLN A 22 13.40 -8.66 31.58
C GLN A 22 14.58 -7.92 30.93
N ASN A 23 15.44 -8.68 30.23
CA ASN A 23 16.29 -8.12 29.17
C ASN A 23 15.42 -7.81 27.94
N THR A 24 14.50 -6.87 28.09
CA THR A 24 13.94 -6.11 26.97
C THR A 24 14.55 -4.72 27.02
N VAL A 25 15.07 -4.28 25.87
CA VAL A 25 15.63 -2.92 25.73
C VAL A 25 14.47 -1.93 25.89
N ARG A 26 14.27 -1.45 27.12
CA ARG A 26 13.41 -0.30 27.41
C ARG A 26 14.05 0.94 26.79
N LYS A 27 13.72 1.19 25.52
CA LYS A 27 13.81 2.55 24.96
C LYS A 27 13.01 3.45 25.87
N ASN A 28 13.65 4.47 26.43
CA ASN A 28 13.01 5.29 27.44
C ASN A 28 11.92 6.15 26.79
N PHE A 29 10.83 6.41 27.51
CA PHE A 29 9.72 7.25 27.03
C PHE A 29 10.20 8.64 26.56
N ALA A 30 11.23 9.19 27.20
CA ALA A 30 11.91 10.41 26.77
C ALA A 30 12.62 10.29 25.41
N GLU A 31 13.21 9.14 25.09
CA GLU A 31 13.79 8.90 23.75
C GLU A 31 12.69 8.79 22.69
N GLN A 32 11.54 8.16 23.01
CA GLN A 32 10.38 8.16 22.12
C GLN A 32 9.87 9.58 21.85
N ILE A 33 9.68 10.40 22.89
CA ILE A 33 9.25 11.80 22.73
C ILE A 33 10.26 12.60 21.92
N ASN A 34 11.57 12.46 22.18
CA ASN A 34 12.60 13.20 21.45
C ASN A 34 12.64 12.81 19.96
N ASN A 35 12.38 11.54 19.60
CA ASN A 35 12.24 11.13 18.21
C ASN A 35 10.99 11.75 17.55
N VAL A 36 9.86 11.83 18.25
CA VAL A 36 8.63 12.48 17.74
C VAL A 36 8.81 13.99 17.60
N ALA A 37 9.51 14.66 18.53
CA ALA A 37 9.82 16.08 18.45
C ALA A 37 10.89 16.41 17.39
N SER A 38 11.71 15.44 17.01
CA SER A 38 12.71 15.54 15.93
C SER A 38 12.17 15.10 14.56
N ALA A 39 10.98 14.49 14.52
CA ALA A 39 10.31 14.17 13.27
C ALA A 39 9.90 15.50 12.60
N LYS A 40 10.35 15.71 11.35
CA LYS A 40 9.86 16.82 10.54
C LYS A 40 8.32 16.75 10.50
N PRO A 41 7.60 17.89 10.64
CA PRO A 41 6.16 17.89 10.43
C PRO A 41 5.86 17.29 9.05
N HIS A 42 5.02 16.27 9.01
CA HIS A 42 4.65 15.60 7.76
C HIS A 42 3.74 16.56 6.98
N THR A 43 4.34 17.35 6.09
CA THR A 43 3.64 18.31 5.24
C THR A 43 2.90 17.54 4.15
N SER A 44 1.65 17.19 4.40
CA SER A 44 0.79 16.55 3.40
C SER A 44 0.49 17.51 2.25
N ILE A 45 1.25 17.42 1.16
CA ILE A 45 0.97 18.16 -0.07
C ILE A 45 -0.22 17.52 -0.77
N VAL A 46 -1.21 18.33 -1.13
CA VAL A 46 -2.40 17.89 -1.89
C VAL A 46 -2.50 18.73 -3.16
N TYR A 47 -2.32 18.07 -4.30
CA TYR A 47 -2.54 18.69 -5.60
C TYR A 47 -4.04 18.67 -5.92
N MET A 48 -4.61 19.84 -6.22
CA MET A 48 -6.00 19.95 -6.66
C MET A 48 -6.10 19.59 -8.15
N LYS A 49 -6.99 18.66 -8.48
CA LYS A 49 -7.15 18.21 -9.88
C LYS A 49 -7.69 19.34 -10.76
N THR A 50 -7.00 19.62 -11.86
CA THR A 50 -7.44 20.49 -12.97
C THR A 50 -7.89 19.66 -14.18
N ASP A 51 -8.49 20.31 -15.18
CA ASP A 51 -9.04 19.64 -16.37
C ASP A 51 -7.96 18.97 -17.24
N ASP A 52 -6.74 19.51 -17.24
CA ASP A 52 -5.58 18.98 -17.95
C ASP A 52 -4.85 17.84 -17.21
N MET A 53 -5.29 17.48 -16.00
CA MET A 53 -4.76 16.35 -15.23
C MET A 53 -5.54 15.06 -15.49
N LEU A 54 -4.83 13.97 -15.75
CA LEU A 54 -5.36 12.61 -15.72
C LEU A 54 -5.56 12.12 -14.28
N TYR A 55 -4.63 12.45 -13.40
CA TYR A 55 -4.63 12.05 -11.99
C TYR A 55 -4.16 13.20 -11.09
N SER A 56 -4.67 13.22 -9.86
CA SER A 56 -4.14 14.03 -8.76
C SER A 56 -4.47 13.34 -7.44
N GLY A 57 -3.47 13.07 -6.60
CA GLY A 57 -3.66 12.36 -5.33
C GLY A 57 -2.37 11.80 -4.74
N GLY A 58 -2.51 10.97 -3.72
CA GLY A 58 -1.41 10.27 -3.05
C GLY A 58 -1.89 8.96 -2.43
N ASN A 59 -0.96 8.14 -1.95
CA ASN A 59 -1.27 6.81 -1.41
C ASN A 59 -1.26 6.72 0.14
N GLY A 60 -0.83 7.79 0.81
CA GLY A 60 -0.80 7.89 2.28
C GLY A 60 0.56 7.72 2.93
N THR A 61 1.63 7.39 2.19
CA THR A 61 3.00 7.32 2.73
C THR A 61 3.66 8.69 2.92
N GLY A 62 3.15 9.70 2.22
CA GLY A 62 3.80 11.00 1.98
C GLY A 62 3.86 11.29 0.47
N LEU A 63 4.02 10.23 -0.34
CA LEU A 63 3.97 10.28 -1.80
C LEU A 63 2.64 10.88 -2.28
N SER A 64 2.74 12.02 -2.98
CA SER A 64 1.62 12.79 -3.51
C SER A 64 2.03 13.42 -4.83
N PHE A 65 1.21 13.26 -5.86
CA PHE A 65 1.57 13.63 -7.23
C PHE A 65 0.33 13.86 -8.12
N TYR A 66 0.57 14.50 -9.25
CA TYR A 66 -0.39 14.61 -10.34
C TYR A 66 0.23 14.09 -11.64
N ILE A 67 -0.63 13.69 -12.60
CA ILE A 67 -0.22 13.20 -13.91
C ILE A 67 -0.92 14.02 -15.00
N LYS A 68 -0.16 14.49 -15.98
CA LYS A 68 -0.65 15.17 -17.20
C LYS A 68 -0.06 14.50 -18.44
N TYR A 69 -0.68 14.69 -19.60
CA TYR A 69 0.01 14.36 -20.86
C TYR A 69 1.27 15.20 -21.02
N ALA A 70 2.31 14.62 -21.62
CA ALA A 70 3.53 15.32 -21.99
C ALA A 70 3.31 16.15 -23.25
N ASP A 71 4.04 17.26 -23.39
CA ASP A 71 4.14 17.97 -24.66
C ASP A 71 4.72 17.03 -25.72
N GLY A 72 3.98 16.83 -26.81
CA GLY A 72 4.35 15.87 -27.86
C GLY A 72 3.90 14.42 -27.64
N SER A 73 3.07 14.14 -26.62
CA SER A 73 2.37 12.85 -26.53
C SER A 73 1.53 12.57 -27.79
N THR A 74 1.59 11.34 -28.30
CA THR A 74 0.80 10.91 -29.47
C THR A 74 -0.13 9.75 -29.12
N GLU A 75 -0.96 9.31 -30.05
CA GLU A 75 -1.76 8.08 -29.89
C GLU A 75 -0.88 6.82 -29.95
N ASP A 76 0.20 6.84 -30.75
CA ASP A 76 1.13 5.72 -30.93
C ASP A 76 2.15 5.56 -29.78
N ASP A 77 2.57 6.66 -29.15
CA ASP A 77 3.42 6.67 -27.94
C ASP A 77 2.79 7.63 -26.90
N PRO A 78 1.70 7.22 -26.23
CA PRO A 78 1.05 8.01 -25.21
C PRO A 78 2.02 8.21 -24.06
N THR A 79 2.40 9.46 -23.84
CA THR A 79 3.46 9.86 -22.94
C THR A 79 2.91 10.85 -21.93
N VAL A 80 3.16 10.60 -20.64
CA VAL A 80 2.67 11.42 -19.54
C VAL A 80 3.83 11.90 -18.69
N ILE A 81 3.64 12.99 -17.97
CA ILE A 81 4.56 13.46 -16.93
C ILE A 81 3.85 13.38 -15.59
N ALA A 82 4.45 12.64 -14.66
CA ALA A 82 4.10 12.66 -13.25
C ALA A 82 5.00 13.68 -12.54
N LYS A 83 4.42 14.58 -11.74
CA LYS A 83 5.18 15.48 -10.85
C LYS A 83 4.56 15.49 -9.46
N GLY A 84 5.38 15.59 -8.43
CA GLY A 84 4.92 15.51 -7.06
C GLY A 84 6.04 15.64 -6.03
N VAL A 85 5.75 15.16 -4.82
CA VAL A 85 6.74 14.88 -3.77
C VAL A 85 6.70 13.41 -3.40
N ASP A 86 7.86 12.88 -3.02
CA ASP A 86 8.02 11.52 -2.52
C ASP A 86 7.57 11.36 -1.06
N GLU A 87 7.75 10.16 -0.49
CA GLU A 87 7.49 9.86 0.93
C GLU A 87 8.35 10.66 1.93
N ASN A 88 9.45 11.29 1.49
CA ASN A 88 10.33 12.12 2.32
C ASN A 88 9.99 13.63 2.22
N GLY A 89 9.16 14.01 1.25
CA GLY A 89 8.80 15.38 0.92
C GLY A 89 9.73 16.04 -0.11
N ASP A 90 10.59 15.28 -0.78
CA ASP A 90 11.48 15.76 -1.82
C ASP A 90 10.75 15.76 -3.19
N GLU A 91 10.95 16.82 -3.99
CA GLU A 91 10.26 16.98 -5.28
C GLU A 91 10.76 15.99 -6.34
N PHE A 92 9.84 15.44 -7.14
CA PHE A 92 10.18 14.57 -8.27
C PHE A 92 9.40 14.90 -9.54
N GLU A 93 10.00 14.53 -10.67
CA GLU A 93 9.40 14.56 -12.00
C GLU A 93 9.80 13.29 -12.77
N GLN A 94 8.81 12.61 -13.37
CA GLN A 94 9.02 11.40 -14.15
C GLN A 94 8.22 11.45 -15.46
N THR A 95 8.91 11.34 -16.59
CA THR A 95 8.28 11.09 -17.91
C THR A 95 8.03 9.59 -18.06
N ILE A 96 6.80 9.21 -18.42
CA ILE A 96 6.34 7.83 -18.49
C ILE A 96 5.70 7.60 -19.86
N HIS A 97 6.29 6.69 -20.63
CA HIS A 97 5.68 6.17 -21.86
C HIS A 97 4.72 5.04 -21.48
N ILE A 98 3.42 5.24 -21.67
CA ILE A 98 2.39 4.29 -21.24
C ILE A 98 2.64 2.92 -21.87
N ASN A 99 2.91 2.87 -23.18
CA ASN A 99 3.16 1.63 -23.94
C ASN A 99 4.42 0.85 -23.50
N LYS A 100 5.27 1.42 -22.63
CA LYS A 100 6.48 0.78 -22.08
C LYS A 100 6.28 0.27 -20.64
N ILE A 101 5.12 0.51 -20.03
CA ILE A 101 4.82 0.06 -18.65
C ILE A 101 4.66 -1.46 -18.62
N ASN A 102 5.35 -2.11 -17.68
CA ASN A 102 5.22 -3.55 -17.44
C ASN A 102 4.64 -3.78 -16.03
N PRO A 103 3.32 -4.02 -15.89
CA PRO A 103 2.68 -4.38 -14.62
C PRO A 103 3.32 -5.54 -13.82
N ARG A 104 4.17 -6.37 -14.43
CA ARG A 104 4.95 -7.40 -13.69
C ARG A 104 6.22 -6.86 -13.01
N ASN A 105 6.62 -5.64 -13.31
CA ASN A 105 7.71 -4.92 -12.66
C ASN A 105 7.47 -3.41 -12.88
N ALA A 106 6.54 -2.84 -12.11
CA ALA A 106 6.17 -1.43 -12.19
C ALA A 106 6.30 -0.73 -10.84
N SER A 107 6.47 0.59 -10.86
CA SER A 107 6.25 1.45 -9.69
C SER A 107 4.78 1.81 -9.52
N LEU A 108 4.43 2.38 -8.37
CA LEU A 108 3.06 2.89 -8.16
C LEU A 108 2.71 4.00 -9.17
N VAL A 109 3.62 4.95 -9.39
CA VAL A 109 3.38 6.09 -10.31
C VAL A 109 3.12 5.61 -11.74
N GLU A 110 3.87 4.61 -12.22
CA GLU A 110 3.62 3.97 -13.52
C GLU A 110 2.23 3.29 -13.56
N MET A 111 1.86 2.53 -12.54
CA MET A 111 0.54 1.86 -12.52
C MET A 111 -0.63 2.84 -12.36
N THR A 112 -0.45 3.95 -11.64
CA THR A 112 -1.45 5.02 -11.55
C THR A 112 -1.58 5.77 -12.89
N ALA A 113 -0.47 5.97 -13.63
CA ALA A 113 -0.50 6.49 -14.99
C ALA A 113 -1.27 5.55 -15.93
N LEU A 114 -0.98 4.24 -15.89
CA LEU A 114 -1.69 3.24 -16.69
C LEU A 114 -3.17 3.16 -16.35
N GLU A 115 -3.53 3.13 -15.05
CA GLU A 115 -4.93 3.17 -14.57
C GLU A 115 -5.68 4.38 -15.14
N SER A 116 -5.07 5.56 -15.05
CA SER A 116 -5.70 6.83 -15.40
C SER A 116 -5.82 7.01 -16.92
N TYR A 117 -4.83 6.54 -17.68
CA TYR A 117 -4.90 6.49 -19.15
C TYR A 117 -5.97 5.51 -19.65
N MET A 118 -6.04 4.31 -19.06
CA MET A 118 -7.00 3.28 -19.46
C MET A 118 -8.43 3.55 -18.97
N GLY A 119 -8.63 4.46 -18.00
CA GLY A 119 -9.93 4.73 -17.41
C GLY A 119 -10.53 3.53 -16.67
N VAL A 120 -9.69 2.72 -16.00
CA VAL A 120 -10.14 1.50 -15.31
C VAL A 120 -11.16 1.84 -14.22
N ASP A 121 -12.30 1.15 -14.19
CA ASP A 121 -13.35 1.41 -13.20
C ASP A 121 -12.84 1.13 -11.78
N LYS A 122 -13.02 2.12 -10.92
CA LYS A 122 -12.61 2.15 -9.52
C LYS A 122 -13.68 1.61 -8.57
N ASN A 123 -14.88 1.25 -9.08
CA ASN A 123 -16.00 0.72 -8.31
C ASN A 123 -16.34 1.59 -7.08
N GLY A 124 -16.32 2.91 -7.28
CA GLY A 124 -16.53 3.94 -6.24
C GLY A 124 -15.32 4.22 -5.33
N GLY A 125 -14.19 3.55 -5.51
CA GLY A 125 -12.95 3.77 -4.77
C GLY A 125 -12.01 4.84 -5.37
N LEU A 126 -10.88 5.07 -4.70
CA LEU A 126 -9.84 6.03 -5.14
C LEU A 126 -8.95 5.46 -6.26
N THR A 127 -8.79 4.14 -6.30
CA THR A 127 -8.00 3.38 -7.27
C THR A 127 -8.56 1.95 -7.38
N SER A 128 -8.27 1.28 -8.49
CA SER A 128 -8.54 -0.14 -8.74
C SER A 128 -7.38 -1.05 -8.36
N LEU A 129 -6.22 -0.48 -8.03
CA LEU A 129 -5.03 -1.20 -7.60
C LEU A 129 -5.24 -1.89 -6.22
N PRO A 130 -4.50 -2.98 -5.90
CA PRO A 130 -4.65 -3.69 -4.62
C PRO A 130 -4.29 -2.81 -3.41
N PRO A 131 -4.94 -2.97 -2.23
CA PRO A 131 -4.73 -2.09 -1.07
C PRO A 131 -3.27 -1.97 -0.59
N GLU A 132 -2.46 -3.00 -0.80
CA GLU A 132 -1.04 -3.01 -0.45
C GLU A 132 -0.21 -1.92 -1.16
N THR A 133 -0.71 -1.32 -2.25
CA THR A 133 -0.06 -0.16 -2.89
C THR A 133 -0.07 1.09 -2.01
N GLY A 134 -0.93 1.15 -0.98
CA GLY A 134 -0.93 2.21 0.04
C GLY A 134 0.32 2.25 0.91
N MET A 135 1.23 1.28 0.77
CA MET A 135 2.50 1.21 1.49
C MET A 135 3.74 1.40 0.61
N MET A 136 3.57 1.61 -0.71
CA MET A 136 4.70 1.77 -1.64
C MET A 136 5.29 3.19 -1.59
N GLY A 137 6.62 3.28 -1.59
CA GLY A 137 7.35 4.51 -1.88
C GLY A 137 7.44 4.81 -3.38
N LEU A 138 7.96 5.98 -3.74
CA LEU A 138 8.15 6.44 -5.12
C LEU A 138 8.99 5.45 -5.96
N HIS A 139 10.01 4.87 -5.35
CA HIS A 139 10.99 4.00 -6.02
C HIS A 139 10.71 2.49 -5.86
N ASP A 140 9.70 2.11 -5.07
CA ASP A 140 9.32 0.71 -4.94
C ASP A 140 8.79 0.16 -6.26
N ARG A 141 9.26 -1.03 -6.64
CA ARG A 141 8.76 -1.77 -7.81
C ARG A 141 8.31 -3.17 -7.44
N THR A 142 7.24 -3.62 -8.06
CA THR A 142 6.60 -4.90 -7.73
C THR A 142 5.89 -5.51 -8.93
N ASN A 143 5.51 -6.79 -8.81
CA ASN A 143 4.63 -7.47 -9.73
C ASN A 143 3.17 -7.26 -9.29
N PHE A 144 2.50 -6.27 -9.90
CA PHE A 144 1.10 -5.97 -9.61
C PHE A 144 0.18 -7.14 -9.96
N MET A 145 0.54 -7.98 -10.93
CA MET A 145 -0.27 -9.16 -11.27
C MET A 145 -0.28 -10.19 -10.14
N ASP A 146 0.83 -10.34 -9.41
CA ASP A 146 0.90 -11.20 -8.24
C ASP A 146 0.16 -10.57 -7.05
N MET A 147 0.24 -9.24 -6.88
CA MET A 147 -0.56 -8.52 -5.87
C MET A 147 -2.07 -8.67 -6.13
N PHE A 148 -2.51 -8.55 -7.39
CA PHE A 148 -3.91 -8.83 -7.75
C PHE A 148 -4.28 -10.28 -7.46
N GLN A 149 -3.46 -11.27 -7.84
CA GLN A 149 -3.72 -12.68 -7.56
C GLN A 149 -3.84 -12.96 -6.05
N LYS A 150 -2.96 -12.36 -5.23
CA LYS A 150 -3.03 -12.42 -3.77
C LYS A 150 -4.34 -11.82 -3.27
N GLN A 151 -4.65 -10.58 -3.62
CA GLN A 151 -5.85 -9.88 -3.17
C GLN A 151 -7.14 -10.60 -3.60
N ILE A 152 -7.19 -11.16 -4.81
CA ILE A 152 -8.31 -12.01 -5.28
C ILE A 152 -8.44 -13.27 -4.41
N SER A 153 -7.33 -13.87 -4.01
CA SER A 153 -7.30 -15.07 -3.15
C SER A 153 -7.76 -14.74 -1.72
N ASP A 154 -7.30 -13.64 -1.16
CA ASP A 154 -7.71 -13.14 0.16
C ASP A 154 -9.20 -12.79 0.18
N MET A 155 -9.72 -12.12 -0.85
CA MET A 155 -11.16 -11.84 -0.97
C MET A 155 -11.99 -13.12 -1.11
N LYS A 156 -11.48 -14.17 -1.78
CA LYS A 156 -12.15 -15.48 -1.85
C LYS A 156 -12.16 -16.17 -0.48
N LEU A 157 -11.04 -16.16 0.25
CA LEU A 157 -10.93 -16.72 1.60
C LEU A 157 -11.91 -16.04 2.58
N LEU A 158 -12.02 -14.71 2.51
CA LEU A 158 -12.96 -13.91 3.29
C LEU A 158 -14.42 -14.01 2.80
N SER A 159 -14.72 -14.86 1.80
CA SER A 159 -16.03 -15.00 1.15
C SER A 159 -16.59 -13.71 0.52
N GLN A 160 -15.74 -12.71 0.27
CA GLN A 160 -16.06 -11.42 -0.34
C GLN A 160 -16.18 -11.52 -1.86
N LYS A 161 -17.17 -12.30 -2.33
CA LYS A 161 -17.34 -12.64 -3.76
C LYS A 161 -17.38 -11.42 -4.70
N LYS A 162 -18.02 -10.33 -4.30
CA LYS A 162 -18.09 -9.09 -5.09
C LYS A 162 -16.71 -8.43 -5.23
N ALA A 163 -15.94 -8.32 -4.14
CA ALA A 163 -14.60 -7.77 -4.17
C ALA A 163 -13.63 -8.65 -4.96
N ALA A 164 -13.72 -9.99 -4.81
CA ALA A 164 -12.93 -10.93 -5.61
C ALA A 164 -13.20 -10.76 -7.11
N ALA A 165 -14.47 -10.68 -7.52
CA ALA A 165 -14.84 -10.44 -8.92
C ALA A 165 -14.38 -9.08 -9.44
N TYR A 166 -14.43 -8.03 -8.60
CA TYR A 166 -13.92 -6.71 -8.93
C TYR A 166 -12.40 -6.73 -9.22
N TYR A 167 -11.58 -7.26 -8.31
CA TYR A 167 -10.14 -7.35 -8.53
C TYR A 167 -9.77 -8.28 -9.69
N GLN A 168 -10.59 -9.29 -10.00
CA GLN A 168 -10.44 -10.09 -11.24
C GLN A 168 -10.66 -9.24 -12.50
N TYR A 169 -11.68 -8.37 -12.52
CA TYR A 169 -11.91 -7.42 -13.62
C TYR A 169 -10.74 -6.43 -13.78
N SER A 170 -10.29 -5.80 -12.69
CA SER A 170 -9.17 -4.85 -12.72
C SER A 170 -7.88 -5.52 -13.20
N MET A 171 -7.56 -6.71 -12.67
CA MET A 171 -6.43 -7.52 -13.13
C MET A 171 -6.52 -7.86 -14.62
N GLN A 172 -7.72 -8.18 -15.13
CA GLN A 172 -7.90 -8.50 -16.55
C GLN A 172 -7.59 -7.29 -17.44
N ALA A 173 -7.97 -6.07 -17.06
CA ALA A 173 -7.67 -4.86 -17.82
C ALA A 173 -6.14 -4.68 -18.03
N TYR A 174 -5.35 -4.82 -16.96
CA TYR A 174 -3.88 -4.74 -17.04
C TYR A 174 -3.26 -5.95 -17.75
N TRP A 175 -3.85 -7.13 -17.61
CA TRP A 175 -3.44 -8.31 -18.38
C TRP A 175 -3.64 -8.10 -19.89
N ASP A 176 -4.80 -7.61 -20.30
CA ASP A 176 -5.11 -7.34 -21.69
C ASP A 176 -4.18 -6.27 -22.27
N PHE A 177 -3.90 -5.20 -21.51
CA PHE A 177 -2.93 -4.18 -21.89
C PHE A 177 -1.55 -4.78 -22.23
N MET A 178 -0.97 -5.59 -21.33
CA MET A 178 0.35 -6.23 -21.53
C MET A 178 0.43 -7.18 -22.73
N ASN A 179 -0.71 -7.69 -23.19
CA ASN A 179 -0.78 -8.70 -24.26
C ASN A 179 -1.32 -8.13 -25.58
N ARG A 180 -1.54 -6.81 -25.67
CA ARG A 180 -1.75 -6.11 -26.95
C ARG A 180 -0.48 -6.25 -27.79
N LYS A 181 -0.66 -6.54 -29.09
CA LYS A 181 0.40 -6.64 -30.09
C LYS A 181 0.39 -5.41 -30.99
#